data_AF-A0A0R1H1B1-F1
#
_entry.id   AF-A0A0R1H1B1-F1
#
_cell.length_a   1.000
_cell.length_b   1.000
_cell.length_c   1.000
_cell.angle_alpha   90.00
_cell.angle_beta   90.00
_cell.angle_gamma   90.00
#
_symmetry.space_group_name_H-M   'P 1'
#
loop_
_entity.id
_entity.type
_entity.pdbx_description
1 polymer ?
#
loop_
_entity_poly.entity_id
_entity_poly.type
_entity_poly.pdbx_seq_one_letter_code
_entity_poly.pdbx_strand_id
1 'polypeptide(L)'
;MIFLVIKASRLQFILRSLIVIGSSLLLTVILQIFQFRDVKAGITWFFKYHSIFGLTTAGIIFVFYLALIGIFNRFWYATGLIYFILLIFGFANSQKSMLRDEPLLPSDLAMYKEADSLIGMISIKSVLMLLAVLIIGIGLTFWLQHRFKRDKGLPWYFRILILVPCCLTIGGIFTLNHANSISNRFATKIKDSRDFWNPLSGAVTNGPLLSFINNVDSEVMTKPKNYNEKSMAVIAKRYQKSANAINKTRPNNNLNSQTLILNYAYASN
;
A
#
# COMPACT_ATOMS: atom_id res chain seq x y z
N MET A 1 25.88 -40.74 7.89
CA MET A 1 25.82 -39.73 6.81
C MET A 1 24.40 -39.27 6.48
N ILE A 2 23.42 -40.17 6.30
CA ILE A 2 22.00 -39.84 6.02
C ILE A 2 21.35 -38.98 7.12
N PHE A 3 21.59 -39.30 8.40
CA PHE A 3 21.07 -38.54 9.54
C PHE A 3 21.56 -37.09 9.59
N LEU A 4 22.81 -36.81 9.20
CA LEU A 4 23.38 -35.46 9.14
C LEU A 4 22.76 -34.62 8.01
N VAL A 5 22.48 -35.25 6.85
CA VAL A 5 21.84 -34.59 5.70
C VAL A 5 20.38 -34.23 6.01
N ILE A 6 19.64 -35.11 6.68
CA ILE A 6 18.24 -34.87 7.10
C ILE A 6 18.18 -33.78 8.19
N LYS A 7 19.15 -33.73 9.10
CA LYS A 7 19.23 -32.69 10.15
C LYS A 7 19.55 -31.32 9.53
N ALA A 8 20.43 -31.28 8.54
CA ALA A 8 20.78 -30.06 7.81
C ALA A 8 19.60 -29.49 6.98
N SER A 9 18.79 -30.35 6.35
CA SER A 9 17.61 -29.89 5.59
C SER A 9 16.49 -29.36 6.50
N ARG A 10 16.27 -29.99 7.67
CA ARG A 10 15.29 -29.49 8.66
C ARG A 10 15.71 -28.15 9.27
N LEU A 11 17.00 -27.99 9.59
CA LEU A 11 17.53 -26.73 10.11
C LEU A 11 17.36 -25.58 9.10
N GLN A 12 17.66 -25.83 7.82
CA GLN A 12 17.46 -24.82 6.76
C GLN A 12 15.99 -24.40 6.61
N PHE A 13 15.06 -25.34 6.72
CA PHE A 13 13.63 -25.03 6.69
C PHE A 13 13.23 -24.14 7.88
N ILE A 14 13.65 -24.50 9.10
CA ILE A 14 13.39 -23.70 10.31
C ILE A 14 13.95 -22.28 10.17
N LEU A 15 15.21 -22.15 9.72
CA LEU A 15 15.84 -20.86 9.52
C LEU A 15 15.10 -20.00 8.49
N ARG A 16 14.65 -20.59 7.38
CA ARG A 16 13.86 -19.87 6.37
C ARG A 16 12.52 -19.41 6.92
N SER A 17 11.82 -20.25 7.69
CA SER A 17 10.57 -19.86 8.34
C SER A 17 10.78 -18.71 9.33
N LEU A 18 11.86 -18.75 10.11
CA LEU A 18 12.24 -17.65 11.01
C LEU A 18 12.55 -16.36 10.24
N ILE A 19 13.24 -16.47 9.10
CA ILE A 19 13.48 -15.32 8.22
C ILE A 19 12.16 -14.76 7.69
N VAL A 20 11.21 -15.59 7.25
CA VAL A 20 9.92 -15.10 6.74
C VAL A 20 9.15 -14.34 7.83
N ILE A 21 9.05 -14.91 9.03
CA ILE A 21 8.37 -14.27 10.16
C ILE A 21 9.10 -12.98 10.57
N GLY A 22 10.42 -13.06 10.77
CA GLY A 22 11.25 -11.92 11.16
C GLY A 22 11.23 -10.79 10.13
N SER A 23 11.33 -11.11 8.84
CA SER A 23 11.22 -10.14 7.75
C SER A 23 9.84 -9.49 7.71
N SER A 24 8.76 -10.24 7.96
CA SER A 24 7.41 -9.66 7.94
C SER A 24 7.23 -8.63 9.07
N LEU A 25 7.74 -8.92 10.27
CA LEU A 25 7.75 -7.98 11.40
C LEU A 25 8.66 -6.78 11.12
N LEU A 26 9.86 -7.01 10.61
CA LEU A 26 10.83 -5.97 10.29
C LEU A 26 10.30 -5.02 9.20
N LEU A 27 9.67 -5.57 8.15
CA LEU A 27 9.07 -4.78 7.08
C LEU A 27 7.91 -3.93 7.58
N THR A 28 7.09 -4.42 8.52
CA THR A 28 6.07 -3.59 9.18
C THR A 28 6.69 -2.37 9.87
N VAL A 29 7.77 -2.57 10.64
CA VAL A 29 8.45 -1.46 11.32
C VAL A 29 9.05 -0.49 10.30
N ILE A 30 9.68 -0.99 9.24
CA ILE A 30 10.23 -0.15 8.16
C ILE A 30 9.14 0.70 7.51
N LEU A 31 7.99 0.12 7.17
CA LEU A 31 6.86 0.87 6.61
C LEU A 31 6.39 1.97 7.56
N GLN A 32 6.37 1.72 8.86
CA GLN A 32 5.99 2.72 9.84
C GLN A 32 7.04 3.82 10.00
N ILE A 33 8.33 3.49 9.88
CA ILE A 33 9.41 4.49 9.83
C ILE A 33 9.25 5.38 8.61
N PHE A 34 8.89 4.83 7.45
CA PHE A 34 8.57 5.62 6.26
C PHE A 34 7.35 6.53 6.47
N GLN A 35 6.31 6.03 7.15
CA GLN A 35 5.11 6.81 7.46
C GLN A 35 5.42 8.02 8.34
N PHE A 36 6.16 7.82 9.44
CA PHE A 36 6.49 8.91 10.36
C PHE A 36 7.67 9.76 9.92
N ARG A 37 8.51 9.24 9.02
CA ARG A 37 9.83 9.79 8.69
C ARG A 37 10.74 9.93 9.91
N ASP A 38 10.47 9.16 10.96
CA ASP A 38 11.20 9.14 12.23
C ASP A 38 11.36 7.69 12.70
N VAL A 39 12.62 7.30 12.94
CA VAL A 39 12.98 5.94 13.34
C VAL A 39 12.42 5.58 14.72
N LYS A 40 12.50 6.50 15.69
CA LYS A 40 12.03 6.28 17.06
C LYS A 40 10.51 6.19 17.09
N ALA A 41 9.81 7.03 16.35
CA ALA A 41 8.36 7.02 16.27
C ALA A 41 7.85 5.70 15.65
N GLY A 42 8.47 5.25 14.55
CA GLY A 42 8.13 3.99 13.90
C GLY A 42 8.31 2.77 14.82
N ILE A 43 9.43 2.71 15.55
CA ILE A 43 9.69 1.64 16.53
C ILE A 43 8.69 1.73 17.70
N THR A 44 8.47 2.93 18.24
CA THR A 44 7.56 3.14 19.39
C THR A 44 6.13 2.76 19.03
N TRP A 45 5.67 3.08 17.82
CA TRP A 45 4.34 2.70 17.34
C TRP A 45 4.12 1.18 17.39
N PHE A 46 5.12 0.40 16.95
CA PHE A 46 5.04 -1.06 16.93
C PHE A 46 4.93 -1.66 18.33
N PHE A 47 5.70 -1.16 19.30
CA PHE A 47 5.75 -1.74 20.64
C PHE A 47 4.75 -1.15 21.63
N LYS A 48 4.35 0.12 21.49
CA LYS A 48 3.65 0.86 22.56
C LYS A 48 2.21 1.21 22.25
N TYR A 49 1.90 1.62 21.02
CA TYR A 49 0.60 2.25 20.74
C TYR A 49 -0.40 1.31 20.06
N HIS A 50 0.03 0.40 19.17
CA HIS A 50 -0.90 -0.41 18.38
C HIS A 50 -0.35 -1.80 17.99
N SER A 51 0.02 -2.62 18.97
CA SER A 51 0.57 -3.96 18.72
C SER A 51 -0.34 -4.83 17.85
N ILE A 52 -1.67 -4.69 17.96
CA ILE A 52 -2.62 -5.44 17.13
C ILE A 52 -2.58 -5.03 15.64
N PHE A 53 -2.43 -3.74 15.33
CA PHE A 53 -2.33 -3.29 13.93
C PHE A 53 -0.97 -3.61 13.33
N GLY A 54 0.10 -3.52 14.13
CA GLY A 54 1.42 -3.99 13.74
C GLY A 54 1.45 -5.48 13.42
N LEU A 55 0.83 -6.32 14.26
CA LEU A 55 0.70 -7.76 14.03
C LEU A 55 -0.20 -8.09 12.84
N THR A 56 -1.30 -7.35 12.66
CA THR A 56 -2.19 -7.53 11.49
C THR A 56 -1.44 -7.20 10.21
N THR A 57 -0.72 -6.08 10.17
CA THR A 57 0.11 -5.68 9.02
C THR A 57 1.21 -6.71 8.75
N ALA A 58 1.88 -7.20 9.80
CA ALA A 58 2.88 -8.25 9.66
C ALA A 58 2.27 -9.56 9.12
N GLY A 59 1.06 -9.92 9.56
CA GLY A 59 0.33 -11.09 9.05
C GLY A 59 -0.04 -10.95 7.58
N ILE A 60 -0.43 -9.75 7.14
CA ILE A 60 -0.69 -9.45 5.73
C ILE A 60 0.60 -9.60 4.92
N ILE A 61 1.71 -8.98 5.35
CA ILE A 61 3.01 -9.10 4.68
C ILE A 61 3.44 -10.57 4.61
N PHE A 62 3.24 -11.33 5.70
CA PHE A 62 3.54 -12.75 5.78
C PHE A 62 2.79 -13.56 4.72
N VAL A 63 1.48 -13.32 4.56
CA VAL A 63 0.66 -13.97 3.52
C VAL A 63 1.17 -13.64 2.11
N PHE A 64 1.44 -12.36 1.82
CA PHE A 64 1.99 -11.96 0.52
C PHE A 64 3.36 -12.60 0.27
N TYR A 65 4.21 -12.67 1.29
CA TYR A 65 5.52 -13.29 1.20
C TYR A 65 5.40 -14.81 0.92
N LEU A 66 4.52 -15.52 1.62
CA LEU A 66 4.24 -16.94 1.33
C LEU A 66 3.73 -17.14 -0.10
N ALA A 67 2.86 -16.25 -0.59
CA ALA A 67 2.39 -16.29 -1.97
C ALA A 67 3.55 -16.16 -2.97
N LEU A 68 4.47 -15.21 -2.75
CA LEU A 68 5.66 -15.06 -3.59
C LEU A 68 6.57 -16.29 -3.55
N ILE A 69 6.78 -16.89 -2.37
CA ILE A 69 7.54 -18.16 -2.26
C ILE A 69 6.84 -19.27 -3.06
N GLY A 70 5.51 -19.38 -2.97
CA GLY A 70 4.73 -20.36 -3.73
C GLY A 70 4.80 -20.14 -5.25
N ILE A 71 4.81 -18.89 -5.71
CA ILE A 71 4.88 -18.54 -7.14
C ILE A 71 6.28 -18.77 -7.70
N PHE A 72 7.30 -18.13 -7.12
CA PHE A 72 8.68 -18.15 -7.66
C PHE A 72 9.44 -19.42 -7.33
N ASN A 73 9.05 -20.12 -6.27
CA ASN A 73 9.69 -21.36 -5.81
C ASN A 73 11.20 -21.24 -5.55
N ARG A 74 11.67 -20.01 -5.31
CA ARG A 74 13.07 -19.64 -5.04
C ARG A 74 13.08 -18.69 -3.86
N PHE A 75 13.56 -19.19 -2.72
CA PHE A 75 13.42 -18.48 -1.45
C PHE A 75 14.00 -17.06 -1.51
N TRP A 76 15.28 -16.91 -1.87
CA TRP A 76 15.96 -15.62 -1.82
C TRP A 76 15.45 -14.62 -2.86
N TYR A 77 14.96 -15.08 -4.01
CA TYR A 77 14.32 -14.20 -4.98
C TYR A 77 12.96 -13.70 -4.47
N ALA A 78 12.15 -14.57 -3.86
CA ALA A 78 10.91 -14.15 -3.21
C ALA A 78 11.18 -13.16 -2.06
N THR A 79 12.23 -13.41 -1.25
CA THR A 79 12.69 -12.47 -0.21
C THR A 79 13.07 -11.12 -0.79
N GLY A 80 13.92 -11.09 -1.83
CA GLY A 80 14.31 -9.85 -2.48
C GLY A 80 13.10 -9.06 -2.98
N LEU A 81 12.20 -9.75 -3.67
CA LEU A 81 11.04 -9.15 -4.29
C LEU A 81 10.09 -8.52 -3.26
N ILE A 82 9.80 -9.18 -2.13
CA ILE A 82 8.92 -8.59 -1.10
C ILE A 82 9.55 -7.33 -0.48
N TYR A 83 10.87 -7.33 -0.25
CA TYR A 83 11.56 -6.14 0.25
C TYR A 83 11.50 -5.01 -0.78
N PHE A 84 11.72 -5.27 -2.07
CA PHE A 84 11.66 -4.23 -3.10
C PHE A 84 10.27 -3.61 -3.21
N ILE A 85 9.22 -4.44 -3.26
CA ILE A 85 7.84 -3.96 -3.35
C ILE A 85 7.52 -3.06 -2.15
N LEU A 86 7.83 -3.50 -0.93
CA LEU A 86 7.49 -2.75 0.28
C LEU A 86 8.37 -1.52 0.51
N LEU A 87 9.64 -1.54 0.08
CA LEU A 87 10.49 -0.34 0.11
C LEU A 87 10.00 0.72 -0.87
N ILE A 88 9.64 0.33 -2.09
CA ILE A 88 9.07 1.24 -3.10
C ILE A 88 7.73 1.80 -2.59
N PHE A 89 6.85 0.93 -2.07
CA PHE A 89 5.58 1.35 -1.48
C PHE A 89 5.77 2.32 -0.31
N GLY A 90 6.64 1.98 0.66
CA GLY A 90 6.93 2.82 1.81
C GLY A 90 7.51 4.17 1.41
N PHE A 91 8.44 4.19 0.46
CA PHE A 91 9.00 5.42 -0.09
C PHE A 91 7.93 6.29 -0.78
N ALA A 92 7.15 5.71 -1.70
CA ALA A 92 6.10 6.42 -2.42
C ALA A 92 5.06 7.02 -1.46
N ASN A 93 4.63 6.24 -0.47
CA ASN A 93 3.74 6.69 0.59
C ASN A 93 4.34 7.85 1.40
N SER A 94 5.63 7.75 1.77
CA SER A 94 6.31 8.81 2.53
C SER A 94 6.41 10.12 1.74
N GLN A 95 6.75 10.03 0.44
CA GLN A 95 6.84 11.20 -0.43
C GLN A 95 5.46 11.83 -0.64
N LYS A 96 4.44 11.03 -0.95
CA LYS A 96 3.08 11.55 -1.14
C LYS A 96 2.54 12.20 0.13
N SER A 97 2.72 11.54 1.29
CA SER A 97 2.32 12.10 2.59
C SER A 97 3.00 13.43 2.91
N MET A 98 4.27 13.61 2.52
CA MET A 98 4.98 14.86 2.74
C MET A 98 4.49 16.00 1.83
N LEU A 99 4.09 15.67 0.60
CA LEU A 99 3.72 16.65 -0.41
C LEU A 99 2.24 17.04 -0.38
N ARG A 100 1.37 16.16 0.12
CA ARG A 100 -0.09 16.29 0.01
C ARG A 100 -0.87 15.95 1.29
N ASP A 101 -0.19 15.70 2.41
CA ASP A 101 -0.83 15.29 3.68
C ASP A 101 -1.82 14.12 3.52
N GLU A 102 -1.52 13.21 2.60
CA GLU A 102 -2.34 12.05 2.27
C GLU A 102 -1.43 10.84 2.03
N PRO A 103 -1.78 9.65 2.56
CA PRO A 103 -1.03 8.43 2.26
C PRO A 103 -1.20 8.02 0.80
N LEU A 104 -0.42 7.02 0.40
CA LEU A 104 -0.65 6.35 -0.87
C LEU A 104 -1.99 5.61 -0.81
N LEU A 105 -2.82 5.82 -1.84
CA LEU A 105 -4.13 5.21 -2.01
C LEU A 105 -4.18 4.34 -3.27
N PRO A 106 -5.07 3.35 -3.33
CA PRO A 106 -5.26 2.54 -4.54
C PRO A 106 -5.69 3.37 -5.76
N SER A 107 -6.44 4.45 -5.56
CA SER A 107 -6.84 5.39 -6.61
C SER A 107 -5.64 6.06 -7.30
N ASP A 108 -4.51 6.25 -6.60
CA ASP A 108 -3.29 6.81 -7.19
C ASP A 108 -2.72 5.91 -8.29
N LEU A 109 -2.84 4.58 -8.13
CA LEU A 109 -2.40 3.62 -9.13
C LEU A 109 -3.28 3.67 -10.38
N ALA A 110 -4.57 3.99 -10.22
CA ALA A 110 -5.47 4.22 -11.36
C ALA A 110 -5.16 5.55 -12.07
N MET A 111 -4.64 6.54 -11.35
CA MET A 111 -4.23 7.85 -11.86
C MET A 111 -2.76 7.88 -12.32
N TYR A 112 -2.21 6.77 -12.81
CA TYR A 112 -0.80 6.68 -13.21
C TYR A 112 -0.37 7.71 -14.27
N LYS A 113 -1.32 8.22 -15.07
CA LYS A 113 -1.05 9.28 -16.07
C LYS A 113 -0.65 10.62 -15.44
N GLU A 114 -1.04 10.86 -14.20
CA GLU A 114 -0.72 12.07 -13.45
C GLU A 114 0.59 11.92 -12.64
N ALA A 115 1.24 10.76 -12.69
CA ALA A 115 2.43 10.44 -11.89
C ALA A 115 3.62 11.36 -12.20
N ASP A 116 3.76 11.84 -13.44
CA ASP A 116 4.86 12.73 -13.84
C ASP A 116 4.86 14.04 -13.04
N SER A 117 3.67 14.61 -12.81
CA SER A 117 3.51 15.83 -12.01
C SER A 117 3.94 15.63 -10.56
N LEU A 118 3.67 14.44 -9.99
CA LEU A 118 4.05 14.07 -8.64
C LEU A 118 5.55 13.80 -8.53
N ILE A 119 6.12 13.07 -9.49
CA ILE A 119 7.55 12.73 -9.51
C ILE A 119 8.40 14.01 -9.65
N GLY A 120 7.94 15.00 -10.41
CA GLY A 120 8.62 16.29 -10.55
C GLY A 120 8.76 17.08 -9.24
N MET A 121 7.91 16.80 -8.24
CA MET A 121 7.97 17.44 -6.91
C MET A 121 8.91 16.72 -5.94
N ILE A 122 9.37 15.51 -6.29
CA ILE A 122 10.23 14.69 -5.41
C ILE A 122 11.69 15.11 -5.56
N SER A 123 12.40 15.19 -4.44
CA SER A 123 13.84 15.47 -4.43
C SER A 123 14.62 14.39 -5.19
N ILE A 124 15.41 14.80 -6.19
CA ILE A 124 16.27 13.86 -6.94
C ILE A 124 17.22 13.09 -6.02
N LYS A 125 17.66 13.70 -4.91
CA LYS A 125 18.55 13.05 -3.94
C LYS A 125 17.88 11.85 -3.26
N SER A 126 16.59 11.95 -2.91
CA SER A 126 15.87 10.86 -2.25
C SER A 126 15.61 9.70 -3.22
N VAL A 127 15.33 10.01 -4.49
CA VAL A 127 15.19 9.00 -5.56
C VAL A 127 16.50 8.26 -5.79
N LEU A 128 17.62 8.97 -5.92
CA LEU A 128 18.94 8.35 -6.10
C LEU A 128 19.33 7.47 -4.91
N MET A 129 18.99 7.88 -3.69
CA MET A 129 19.22 7.08 -2.48
C MET A 129 18.40 5.79 -2.50
N LEU A 130 17.11 5.85 -2.87
CA LEU A 130 16.28 4.66 -3.03
C LEU A 130 16.87 3.72 -4.08
N LEU A 131 17.25 4.24 -5.25
CA LEU A 131 17.85 3.44 -6.32
C LEU A 131 19.14 2.75 -5.87
N ALA A 132 20.01 3.45 -5.13
CA ALA A 132 21.23 2.86 -4.58
C ALA A 132 20.93 1.68 -3.62
N VAL A 133 19.96 1.86 -2.70
CA VAL A 133 19.52 0.80 -1.79
C VAL A 133 18.94 -0.40 -2.54
N LEU A 134 18.13 -0.15 -3.58
CA LEU A 134 17.57 -1.21 -4.42
C LEU A 134 18.65 -1.97 -5.18
N ILE A 135 19.64 -1.29 -5.78
CA ILE A 135 20.76 -1.93 -6.49
C ILE A 135 21.58 -2.81 -5.55
N ILE A 136 21.92 -2.31 -4.36
CA ILE A 136 22.64 -3.09 -3.34
C ILE A 136 21.80 -4.32 -2.93
N GLY A 137 20.50 -4.13 -2.71
CA GLY A 137 19.57 -5.21 -2.40
C GLY A 137 19.50 -6.26 -3.51
N ILE A 138 19.48 -5.85 -4.78
CA ILE A 138 19.51 -6.77 -5.93
C ILE A 138 20.81 -7.59 -5.90
N GLY A 139 21.97 -6.93 -5.77
CA GLY A 139 23.26 -7.62 -5.64
C GLY A 139 23.28 -8.63 -4.50
N LEU A 140 22.75 -8.25 -3.33
CA LEU A 140 22.65 -9.12 -2.16
C LEU A 140 21.75 -10.34 -2.42
N THR A 141 20.60 -10.15 -3.07
CA THR A 141 19.67 -11.25 -3.38
C THR A 141 20.28 -12.26 -4.35
N PHE A 142 21.00 -11.79 -5.39
CA PHE A 142 21.73 -12.65 -6.30
C PHE A 142 22.87 -13.40 -5.60
N TRP A 143 23.64 -12.70 -4.76
CA TRP A 143 24.72 -13.32 -3.99
C TRP A 143 24.20 -14.40 -3.03
N LEU A 144 23.12 -14.13 -2.28
CA LEU A 144 22.48 -15.10 -1.38
C LEU A 144 21.96 -16.30 -2.16
N GLN A 145 21.28 -16.09 -3.28
CA GLN A 145 20.80 -17.18 -4.12
C GLN A 145 21.96 -18.05 -4.64
N HIS A 146 23.06 -17.43 -5.06
CA HIS A 146 24.25 -18.14 -5.54
C HIS A 146 25.01 -18.86 -4.43
N ARG A 147 25.02 -18.32 -3.21
CA ARG A 147 25.67 -18.95 -2.05
C ARG A 147 24.89 -20.17 -1.56
N PHE A 148 23.56 -20.09 -1.60
CA PHE A 148 22.64 -21.12 -1.08
C PHE A 148 21.93 -21.92 -2.19
N LYS A 149 22.62 -22.20 -3.31
CA LYS A 149 22.13 -22.96 -4.50
C LYS A 149 21.46 -24.30 -4.22
N ARG A 150 21.59 -24.88 -3.02
CA ARG A 150 20.94 -26.13 -2.61
C ARG A 150 19.43 -26.00 -2.36
N ASP A 151 18.79 -24.99 -2.93
CA ASP A 151 17.35 -24.83 -2.87
C ASP A 151 16.68 -25.74 -3.90
N LYS A 152 16.25 -26.93 -3.46
CA LYS A 152 15.46 -27.85 -4.30
C LYS A 152 14.05 -27.31 -4.58
N GLY A 153 13.67 -26.18 -3.98
CA GLY A 153 12.32 -25.63 -4.07
C GLY A 153 11.30 -26.51 -3.37
N LEU A 154 10.07 -26.02 -3.32
CA LEU A 154 8.89 -26.76 -2.87
C LEU A 154 8.32 -27.57 -4.05
N PRO A 155 7.90 -28.83 -3.80
CA PRO A 155 7.14 -29.60 -4.78
C PRO A 155 5.75 -28.97 -5.01
N TRP A 156 5.17 -29.24 -6.17
CA TRP A 156 3.95 -28.56 -6.64
C TRP A 156 2.75 -28.68 -5.69
N TYR A 157 2.57 -29.82 -5.01
CA TYR A 157 1.46 -30.02 -4.06
C TYR A 157 1.60 -29.13 -2.80
N PHE A 158 2.81 -28.93 -2.28
CA PHE A 158 3.03 -27.97 -1.19
C PHE A 158 2.84 -26.52 -1.66
N ARG A 159 3.13 -26.23 -2.94
CA ARG A 159 2.86 -24.90 -3.51
C ARG A 159 1.36 -24.63 -3.56
N ILE A 160 0.54 -25.58 -3.98
CA ILE A 160 -0.92 -25.45 -3.96
C ILE A 160 -1.43 -25.27 -2.52
N LEU A 161 -0.94 -26.07 -1.58
CA LEU A 161 -1.32 -25.99 -0.17
C LEU A 161 -1.03 -24.61 0.45
N ILE A 162 0.00 -23.91 -0.02
CA ILE A 162 0.32 -22.54 0.40
C ILE A 162 -0.49 -21.51 -0.40
N LEU A 163 -0.57 -21.65 -1.71
CA LEU A 163 -1.17 -20.65 -2.59
C LEU A 163 -2.68 -20.55 -2.42
N VAL A 164 -3.40 -21.66 -2.24
CA VAL A 164 -4.86 -21.65 -2.05
C VAL A 164 -5.28 -20.78 -0.85
N PRO A 165 -4.78 -20.98 0.37
CA PRO A 165 -5.14 -20.12 1.49
C PRO A 165 -4.66 -18.68 1.30
N CYS A 166 -3.50 -18.45 0.66
CA CYS A 166 -3.05 -17.10 0.34
C CYS A 166 -4.00 -16.38 -0.64
N CYS A 167 -4.48 -17.08 -1.67
CA CYS A 167 -5.44 -16.53 -2.63
C CYS A 167 -6.77 -16.21 -1.95
N LEU A 168 -7.24 -17.04 -1.02
CA LEU A 168 -8.46 -16.79 -0.26
C LEU A 168 -8.32 -15.56 0.66
N THR A 169 -7.19 -15.44 1.37
CA THR A 169 -6.95 -14.29 2.25
C THR A 169 -6.74 -12.98 1.48
N ILE A 170 -5.98 -13.01 0.38
CA ILE A 170 -5.80 -11.85 -0.51
C ILE A 170 -7.12 -11.49 -1.19
N GLY A 171 -7.90 -12.48 -1.65
CA GLY A 171 -9.24 -12.26 -2.19
C GLY A 171 -10.19 -11.62 -1.19
N GLY A 172 -10.01 -11.92 0.10
CA GLY A 172 -10.75 -11.29 1.20
C GLY A 172 -10.63 -9.77 1.24
N ILE A 173 -9.53 -9.19 0.75
CA ILE A 173 -9.32 -7.73 0.69
C ILE A 173 -10.43 -7.03 -0.10
N PHE A 174 -10.85 -7.61 -1.22
CA PHE A 174 -11.90 -7.07 -2.09
C PHE A 174 -13.33 -7.20 -1.55
N THR A 175 -13.48 -7.70 -0.32
CA THR A 175 -14.78 -7.80 0.35
C THR A 175 -14.74 -7.19 1.74
N LEU A 176 -13.64 -6.53 2.11
CA LEU A 176 -13.40 -6.02 3.46
C LEU A 176 -14.41 -4.93 3.85
N ASN A 177 -14.87 -4.15 2.87
CA ASN A 177 -15.84 -3.08 3.07
C ASN A 177 -17.30 -3.51 2.80
N HIS A 178 -17.52 -4.69 2.21
CA HIS A 178 -18.85 -5.27 2.08
C HIS A 178 -19.42 -5.67 3.44
N ALA A 179 -20.62 -5.16 3.77
CA ALA A 179 -21.28 -5.45 5.03
C ALA A 179 -21.48 -6.97 5.23
N ASN A 180 -21.22 -7.45 6.46
CA ASN A 180 -21.38 -8.85 6.88
C ASN A 180 -20.49 -9.90 6.20
N SER A 181 -19.57 -9.51 5.30
CA SER A 181 -18.59 -10.43 4.72
C SER A 181 -17.67 -11.03 5.79
N ILE A 182 -17.00 -12.15 5.47
CA ILE A 182 -16.04 -12.80 6.38
C ILE A 182 -14.90 -11.83 6.74
N SER A 183 -14.36 -11.13 5.75
CA SER A 183 -13.30 -10.14 5.92
C SER A 183 -13.74 -8.96 6.77
N ASN A 184 -14.97 -8.46 6.56
CA ASN A 184 -15.53 -7.37 7.33
C ASN A 184 -15.68 -7.75 8.81
N ARG A 185 -16.19 -8.96 9.09
CA ARG A 185 -16.32 -9.51 10.46
C ARG A 185 -14.96 -9.70 11.14
N PHE A 186 -13.93 -10.08 10.38
CA PHE A 186 -12.58 -10.16 10.89
C PHE A 186 -12.02 -8.77 11.23
N ALA A 187 -12.15 -7.81 10.31
CA ALA A 187 -11.72 -6.42 10.50
C ALA A 187 -12.41 -5.75 11.71
N THR A 188 -13.71 -5.97 11.90
CA THR A 188 -14.43 -5.45 13.09
C THR A 188 -13.95 -6.10 14.37
N LYS A 189 -13.61 -7.40 14.36
CA LYS A 189 -13.09 -8.12 15.54
C LYS A 189 -11.74 -7.56 16.02
N ILE A 190 -10.87 -7.18 15.09
CA ILE A 190 -9.57 -6.55 15.41
C ILE A 190 -9.68 -5.03 15.68
N LYS A 191 -10.90 -4.48 15.71
CA LYS A 191 -11.19 -3.06 15.89
C LYS A 191 -10.48 -2.15 14.88
N ASP A 192 -10.37 -2.60 13.63
CA ASP A 192 -9.78 -1.82 12.55
C ASP A 192 -10.59 -0.53 12.30
N SER A 193 -9.93 0.62 12.52
CA SER A 193 -10.51 1.95 12.32
C SER A 193 -10.41 2.35 10.85
N ARG A 194 -11.51 2.12 10.11
CA ARG A 194 -11.62 2.47 8.69
C ARG A 194 -12.09 3.91 8.53
N ASP A 195 -11.16 4.84 8.72
CA ASP A 195 -11.41 6.27 8.52
C ASP A 195 -11.17 6.65 7.06
N PHE A 196 -12.24 6.62 6.25
CA PHE A 196 -12.22 7.03 4.85
C PHE A 196 -12.20 8.56 4.66
N TRP A 197 -12.56 9.32 5.70
CA TRP A 197 -12.61 10.79 5.65
C TRP A 197 -11.24 11.39 5.92
N ASN A 198 -10.44 10.74 6.77
CA ASN A 198 -9.05 11.09 7.02
C ASN A 198 -8.11 9.87 6.82
N PRO A 199 -7.74 9.57 5.56
CA PRO A 199 -6.87 8.44 5.26
C PRO A 199 -5.48 8.56 5.93
N LEU A 200 -4.99 9.79 6.17
CA LEU A 200 -3.72 10.03 6.85
C LEU A 200 -3.78 9.59 8.31
N SER A 201 -4.85 9.94 9.03
CA SER A 201 -5.10 9.43 10.39
C SER A 201 -5.12 7.90 10.42
N GLY A 202 -5.78 7.28 9.44
CA GLY A 202 -5.78 5.82 9.26
C GLY A 202 -4.37 5.25 9.04
N ALA A 203 -3.54 5.89 8.19
CA ALA A 203 -2.18 5.45 7.93
C ALA A 203 -1.23 5.63 9.13
N VAL A 204 -1.44 6.67 9.95
CA VAL A 204 -0.70 6.89 11.20
C VAL A 204 -1.11 5.88 12.27
N THR A 205 -2.41 5.59 12.39
CA THR A 205 -2.96 4.71 13.44
C THR A 205 -2.75 3.23 13.10
N ASN A 206 -3.17 2.80 11.92
CA ASN A 206 -3.22 1.38 11.51
C ASN A 206 -1.97 0.95 10.75
N GLY A 207 -1.21 1.92 10.26
CA GLY A 207 -0.07 1.73 9.37
C GLY A 207 -0.45 1.91 7.90
N PRO A 208 0.50 2.33 7.05
CA PRO A 208 0.20 2.72 5.67
C PRO A 208 -0.31 1.57 4.80
N LEU A 209 0.17 0.34 5.01
CA LEU A 209 -0.26 -0.81 4.23
C LEU A 209 -1.71 -1.22 4.56
N LEU A 210 -2.08 -1.26 5.84
CA LEU A 210 -3.44 -1.58 6.25
C LEU A 210 -4.42 -0.48 5.82
N SER A 211 -4.02 0.81 5.94
CA SER A 211 -4.79 1.93 5.41
C SER A 211 -4.99 1.84 3.89
N PHE A 212 -3.94 1.48 3.13
CA PHE A 212 -4.05 1.25 1.68
C PHE A 212 -5.05 0.14 1.35
N ILE A 213 -4.97 -0.99 2.05
CA ILE A 213 -5.88 -2.14 1.89
C ILE A 213 -7.33 -1.75 2.19
N ASN A 214 -7.55 -0.99 3.25
CA ASN A 214 -8.88 -0.50 3.62
C ASN A 214 -9.50 0.33 2.51
N ASN A 215 -8.69 1.03 1.71
CA ASN A 215 -9.13 1.88 0.61
C ASN A 215 -9.22 1.16 -0.76
N VAL A 216 -8.96 -0.16 -0.85
CA VAL A 216 -9.02 -0.90 -2.13
C VAL A 216 -10.44 -0.99 -2.67
N ASP A 217 -11.40 -1.21 -1.77
CA ASP A 217 -12.81 -1.42 -2.07
C ASP A 217 -13.65 -0.31 -1.41
N SER A 218 -13.24 0.95 -1.54
CA SER A 218 -14.01 2.06 -0.99
C SER A 218 -15.01 2.57 -2.05
N GLU A 219 -16.30 2.35 -1.79
CA GLU A 219 -17.35 3.01 -2.58
C GLU A 219 -17.46 4.48 -2.16
N VAL A 220 -16.74 5.35 -2.86
CA VAL A 220 -16.82 6.80 -2.61
C VAL A 220 -18.17 7.38 -3.05
N MET A 221 -18.78 6.82 -4.10
CA MET A 221 -20.06 7.30 -4.64
C MET A 221 -20.83 6.21 -5.39
N THR A 222 -22.14 6.09 -5.12
CA THR A 222 -23.03 5.22 -5.90
C THR A 222 -23.32 5.82 -7.27
N LYS A 223 -23.25 5.00 -8.33
CA LYS A 223 -23.58 5.45 -9.68
C LYS A 223 -25.07 5.85 -9.75
N PRO A 224 -25.41 7.08 -10.15
CA PRO A 224 -26.81 7.47 -10.31
C PRO A 224 -27.51 6.56 -11.34
N LYS A 225 -28.75 6.15 -11.06
CA LYS A 225 -29.53 5.20 -11.91
C LYS A 225 -29.63 5.65 -13.37
N ASN A 226 -29.64 6.95 -13.62
CA ASN A 226 -29.78 7.58 -14.94
C ASN A 226 -28.47 8.15 -15.49
N TYR A 227 -27.30 7.76 -14.95
CA TYR A 227 -26.01 8.19 -15.48
C TYR A 227 -25.74 7.54 -16.84
N ASN A 228 -25.90 8.34 -17.90
CA ASN A 228 -25.60 7.99 -19.29
C ASN A 228 -25.30 9.27 -20.08
N GLU A 229 -24.75 9.10 -21.29
CA GLU A 229 -24.35 10.20 -22.17
C GLU A 229 -25.50 11.19 -22.44
N LYS A 230 -26.71 10.68 -22.70
CA LYS A 230 -27.89 11.51 -22.96
C LYS A 230 -28.25 12.39 -21.76
N SER A 231 -28.25 11.84 -20.55
CA SER A 231 -28.49 12.60 -19.31
C SER A 231 -27.42 13.68 -19.11
N MET A 232 -26.14 13.36 -19.36
CA MET A 232 -25.04 14.32 -19.25
C MET A 232 -25.16 15.44 -20.28
N ALA A 233 -25.56 15.14 -21.53
CA ALA A 233 -25.79 16.14 -22.57
C ALA A 233 -26.92 17.11 -22.19
N VAL A 234 -28.01 16.61 -21.58
CA VAL A 234 -29.10 17.45 -21.07
C VAL A 234 -28.62 18.37 -19.96
N ILE A 235 -27.84 17.85 -19.01
CA ILE A 235 -27.26 18.63 -17.91
C ILE A 235 -26.32 19.72 -18.46
N ALA A 236 -25.43 19.37 -19.38
CA ALA A 236 -24.51 20.30 -20.02
C ALA A 236 -25.26 21.43 -20.75
N LYS A 237 -26.29 21.10 -21.55
CA LYS A 237 -27.09 22.11 -22.26
C LYS A 237 -27.83 23.04 -21.30
N ARG A 238 -28.36 22.51 -20.19
CA ARG A 238 -29.02 23.31 -19.15
C ARG A 238 -28.06 24.33 -18.55
N TYR A 239 -26.88 23.89 -18.10
CA TYR A 239 -25.90 24.79 -17.50
C TYR A 239 -25.27 25.76 -18.52
N GLN A 240 -25.11 25.37 -19.79
CA GLN A 240 -24.69 26.29 -20.84
C GLN A 240 -25.71 27.44 -21.04
N LYS A 241 -27.02 27.11 -21.06
CA LYS A 241 -28.07 28.13 -21.15
C LYS A 241 -28.06 29.06 -19.94
N SER A 242 -27.92 28.52 -18.73
CA SER A 242 -27.81 29.30 -17.50
C SER A 242 -26.56 30.19 -17.50
N ALA A 243 -25.41 29.65 -17.89
CA ALA A 243 -24.16 30.40 -17.98
C ALA A 243 -24.28 31.57 -18.98
N ASN A 244 -24.83 31.32 -20.18
CA ASN A 244 -25.04 32.36 -21.18
C ASN A 244 -25.99 33.46 -20.69
N ALA A 245 -27.02 33.12 -19.91
CA ALA A 245 -27.93 34.11 -19.34
C ALA A 245 -27.24 34.95 -18.24
N ILE A 246 -26.54 34.30 -17.31
CA ILE A 246 -25.84 34.96 -16.20
C ILE A 246 -24.70 35.86 -16.73
N ASN A 247 -23.97 35.41 -17.75
CA ASN A 247 -22.82 36.16 -18.27
C ASN A 247 -23.23 37.44 -19.02
N LYS A 248 -24.50 37.62 -19.41
CA LYS A 248 -24.98 38.87 -20.03
C LYS A 248 -24.91 40.06 -19.08
N THR A 249 -25.10 39.84 -17.79
CA THR A 249 -25.15 40.91 -16.78
C THR A 249 -23.98 40.85 -15.80
N ARG A 250 -22.97 39.99 -16.07
CA ARG A 250 -21.84 39.78 -15.15
C ARG A 250 -20.83 40.93 -15.31
N PRO A 251 -20.60 41.75 -14.26
CA PRO A 251 -19.75 42.93 -14.36
C PRO A 251 -18.27 42.60 -14.59
N ASN A 252 -17.77 41.52 -13.97
CA ASN A 252 -16.40 41.04 -14.13
C ASN A 252 -16.41 39.77 -14.99
N ASN A 253 -16.57 39.94 -16.29
CA ASN A 253 -16.80 38.85 -17.26
C ASN A 253 -15.54 38.01 -17.59
N ASN A 254 -14.35 38.47 -17.19
CA ASN A 254 -13.09 37.76 -17.38
C ASN A 254 -12.49 37.38 -16.03
N LEU A 255 -12.45 36.08 -15.73
CA LEU A 255 -11.84 35.58 -14.50
C LEU A 255 -10.30 35.70 -14.53
N ASN A 256 -9.69 35.65 -15.72
CA ASN A 256 -8.23 35.67 -15.87
C ASN A 256 -7.62 37.06 -15.59
N SER A 257 -8.46 38.11 -15.54
CA SER A 257 -8.04 39.47 -15.16
C SER A 257 -8.24 39.75 -13.66
N GLN A 258 -8.59 38.73 -12.87
CA GLN A 258 -8.86 38.86 -11.44
C GLN A 258 -7.83 38.04 -10.65
N THR A 259 -7.21 38.68 -9.66
CA THR A 259 -6.38 37.96 -8.69
C THR A 259 -7.28 37.32 -7.64
N LEU A 260 -7.38 36.00 -7.66
CA LEU A 260 -8.04 35.24 -6.60
C LEU A 260 -7.03 34.94 -5.51
N ILE A 261 -7.24 35.50 -4.32
CA ILE A 261 -6.45 35.18 -3.14
C ILE A 261 -7.23 34.14 -2.34
N LEU A 262 -6.73 32.91 -2.32
CA LEU A 262 -7.24 31.87 -1.43
C LEU A 262 -6.34 31.79 -0.20
N ASN A 263 -6.84 32.21 0.96
CA ASN A 263 -6.12 32.09 2.22
C ASN A 263 -6.50 30.77 2.90
N TYR A 264 -5.52 29.90 3.12
CA TYR A 264 -5.68 28.58 3.76
C TYR A 264 -5.47 28.60 5.29
N ALA A 265 -5.37 29.76 5.93
CA ALA A 265 -5.20 29.85 7.37
C ALA A 265 -6.52 30.10 8.10
N TYR A 266 -7.33 29.06 8.36
CA TYR A 266 -8.34 29.05 9.44
C TYR A 266 -8.80 27.62 9.75
N ALA A 267 -8.10 26.95 10.68
CA ALA A 267 -8.64 25.95 11.61
C ALA A 267 -7.52 25.41 12.52
N SER A 268 -6.93 26.27 13.35
CA SER A 268 -6.20 25.83 14.55
C SER A 268 -7.10 26.09 15.75
N ASN A 269 -7.93 25.10 16.09
CA ASN A 269 -8.53 24.96 17.40
C ASN A 269 -8.11 23.59 17.96
#